data_AF-A0AAV1LZP8-F1
#
_entry.id   AF-A0AAV1LZP8-F1
#
_cell.length_a   1.000
_cell.length_b   1.000
_cell.length_c   1.000
_cell.angle_alpha   90.00
_cell.angle_beta   90.00
_cell.angle_gamma   90.00
#
_symmetry.space_group_name_H-M   'P 1'
#
loop_
_entity.id
_entity.type
_entity.pdbx_description
1 polymer ?
#
loop_
_entity_poly.entity_id
_entity_poly.type
_entity_poly.pdbx_seq_one_letter_code
_entity_poly.pdbx_strand_id
1 'polypeptide(L)'
;MIATKLFIICLCYQLCCNIHNFRTIDSIRQEKPCSSQGICTIAADCPKGNLVEQSGLCPTQRSRGVECCYGLSVKETRCGKRGGTCIPAEEFCYHKLIFHKATDCGYGFKCCILV
;
A
#
# COMPACT_ATOMS: atom_id res chain seq x y z
N MET A 1 -13.91 31.73 10.73
CA MET A 1 -14.69 31.01 9.69
C MET A 1 -13.87 30.61 8.46
N ILE A 2 -12.80 31.33 8.08
CA ILE A 2 -11.94 30.97 6.92
C ILE A 2 -11.02 29.78 7.23
N ALA A 3 -10.41 29.74 8.43
CA ALA A 3 -9.53 28.64 8.86
C ALA A 3 -10.23 27.28 8.88
N THR A 4 -11.50 27.24 9.32
CA THR A 4 -12.32 26.02 9.36
C THR A 4 -12.64 25.49 7.96
N LYS A 5 -12.91 26.37 6.99
CA LYS A 5 -13.14 25.99 5.59
C LYS A 5 -11.87 25.44 4.92
N LEU A 6 -10.72 26.08 5.15
CA LEU A 6 -9.41 25.59 4.66
C LEU A 6 -9.07 24.22 5.24
N PHE A 7 -9.35 23.99 6.53
CA PHE A 7 -9.12 22.70 7.18
C PHE A 7 -10.01 21.59 6.59
N ILE A 8 -11.29 21.87 6.36
CA ILE A 8 -12.22 20.92 5.73
C ILE A 8 -11.78 20.58 4.30
N ILE A 9 -11.40 21.58 3.49
CA ILE A 9 -10.90 21.34 2.13
C ILE A 9 -9.66 20.46 2.14
N CYS A 10 -8.73 20.70 3.07
CA CYS A 10 -7.50 19.93 3.19
C CYS A 10 -7.75 18.49 3.62
N LEU A 11 -8.66 18.26 4.58
CA LEU A 11 -9.08 16.92 5.00
C LEU A 11 -9.76 16.15 3.86
N CYS A 12 -10.68 16.80 3.14
CA CYS A 12 -11.31 16.21 1.95
C CYS A 12 -10.26 15.83 0.89
N TYR A 13 -9.27 16.69 0.64
CA TYR A 13 -8.18 16.40 -0.28
C TYR A 13 -7.39 15.14 0.12
N GLN A 14 -7.01 15.02 1.40
CA GLN A 14 -6.23 13.87 1.88
C GLN A 14 -7.02 12.55 1.84
N LEU A 15 -8.31 12.59 2.19
CA LEU A 15 -9.20 11.44 2.06
C LEU A 15 -9.38 11.02 0.60
N CYS A 16 -9.59 11.98 -0.31
CA CYS A 16 -9.72 11.71 -1.74
C CYS A 16 -8.43 11.12 -2.35
N CYS A 17 -7.26 11.66 -1.98
CA CYS A 17 -5.98 11.14 -2.48
C CYS A 17 -5.73 9.69 -2.06
N ASN A 18 -6.05 9.31 -0.81
CA ASN A 18 -5.89 7.93 -0.36
C ASN A 18 -6.81 6.96 -1.11
N ILE A 19 -8.09 7.32 -1.29
CA ILE A 19 -9.04 6.50 -2.04
C ILE A 19 -8.56 6.31 -3.49
N HIS A 20 -8.08 7.37 -4.13
CA HIS A 20 -7.56 7.28 -5.50
C HIS A 20 -6.31 6.39 -5.60
N ASN A 21 -5.40 6.48 -4.64
CA ASN A 21 -4.21 5.64 -4.59
C ASN A 21 -4.59 4.16 -4.46
N PHE A 22 -5.49 3.81 -3.53
CA PHE A 22 -5.93 2.42 -3.35
C PHE A 22 -6.64 1.87 -4.58
N ARG A 23 -7.52 2.65 -5.21
CA ARG A 23 -8.17 2.24 -6.48
C ARG A 23 -7.16 1.95 -7.57
N THR A 24 -6.12 2.77 -7.68
CA THR A 24 -5.05 2.57 -8.66
C THR A 24 -4.30 1.28 -8.38
N ILE A 25 -3.86 1.05 -7.14
CA ILE A 25 -3.15 -0.18 -6.72
C ILE A 25 -4.02 -1.42 -6.94
N ASP A 26 -5.29 -1.39 -6.51
CA ASP A 26 -6.22 -2.52 -6.65
C ASP A 26 -6.56 -2.84 -8.11
N SER A 27 -6.40 -1.89 -9.03
CA SER A 27 -6.61 -2.11 -10.46
C SER A 27 -5.45 -2.81 -11.18
N ILE A 28 -4.32 -3.02 -10.49
CA ILE A 28 -3.14 -3.67 -11.06
C ILE A 28 -3.31 -5.18 -10.96
N ARG A 29 -3.32 -5.83 -12.12
CA ARG A 29 -3.39 -7.29 -12.20
C ARG A 29 -2.00 -7.90 -12.02
N GLN A 30 -1.93 -8.99 -11.26
CA GLN A 30 -0.70 -9.76 -11.15
C GLN A 30 -0.50 -10.62 -12.40
N GLU A 31 0.72 -10.58 -12.95
CA GLU A 31 1.07 -11.26 -14.19
C GLU A 31 2.09 -12.36 -13.91
N LYS A 32 1.90 -13.53 -14.55
CA LYS A 32 2.70 -14.74 -14.31
C LYS A 32 4.22 -14.52 -14.31
N PRO A 33 4.82 -13.74 -15.24
CA PRO A 33 6.27 -13.54 -15.25
C PRO A 33 6.80 -12.85 -13.99
N CYS A 34 5.98 -12.01 -13.34
CA CYS A 34 6.35 -11.34 -12.10
C CYS A 34 5.99 -12.17 -10.85
N SER A 35 4.84 -12.86 -10.86
CA SER A 35 4.31 -13.57 -9.68
C SER A 35 5.20 -14.68 -9.13
N SER A 36 6.18 -15.16 -9.90
CA SER A 36 7.18 -16.13 -9.43
C SER A 36 8.25 -15.52 -8.50
N GLN A 37 8.38 -14.20 -8.47
CA GLN A 37 9.46 -13.52 -7.76
C GLN A 37 9.05 -12.20 -7.10
N GLY A 38 7.85 -11.70 -7.36
CA GLY A 38 7.40 -10.43 -6.81
C GLY A 38 5.95 -10.11 -7.17
N ILE A 39 5.66 -8.82 -7.15
CA ILE A 39 4.34 -8.25 -7.36
C ILE A 39 4.41 -7.10 -8.39
N CYS A 40 3.46 -7.09 -9.31
CA CYS A 40 3.22 -5.97 -10.20
C CYS A 40 2.68 -4.77 -9.40
N THR A 41 3.37 -3.64 -9.48
CA THR A 41 2.97 -2.38 -8.86
C THR A 41 3.45 -1.18 -9.68
N ILE A 42 3.03 0.05 -9.36
CA ILE A 42 3.55 1.25 -10.02
C ILE A 42 5.04 1.38 -9.69
N ALA A 43 5.89 1.49 -10.71
CA ALA A 43 7.35 1.50 -10.54
C ALA A 43 7.81 2.61 -9.58
N ALA A 44 7.19 3.80 -9.67
CA ALA A 44 7.48 4.94 -8.79
C ALA A 44 7.07 4.71 -7.33
N ASP A 45 6.16 3.77 -7.07
CA ASP A 45 5.68 3.44 -5.73
C ASP A 45 6.35 2.17 -5.17
N CYS A 46 7.24 1.52 -5.92
CA CYS A 46 8.04 0.41 -5.42
C CYS A 46 9.09 0.94 -4.41
N PRO A 47 9.31 0.27 -3.27
CA PRO A 47 10.34 0.67 -2.32
C PRO A 47 11.72 0.77 -2.99
N LYS A 48 12.53 1.75 -2.59
CA LYS A 48 13.87 1.95 -3.17
C LYS A 48 14.68 0.65 -3.09
N GLY A 49 15.33 0.28 -4.20
CA GLY A 49 16.12 -0.94 -4.30
C GLY A 49 15.32 -2.24 -4.38
N ASN A 50 13.98 -2.19 -4.47
CA ASN A 50 13.13 -3.39 -4.58
C ASN A 50 12.54 -3.60 -5.98
N LEU A 51 12.86 -2.73 -6.94
CA LEU A 51 12.51 -3.00 -8.34
C LEU A 51 13.33 -4.21 -8.81
N VAL A 52 12.66 -5.12 -9.50
CA VAL A 52 13.33 -6.26 -10.12
C VAL A 52 14.22 -5.75 -11.25
N GLU A 53 15.47 -6.24 -11.31
CA GLU A 53 16.44 -5.85 -12.35
C GLU A 53 15.94 -6.16 -13.78
N GLN A 54 15.29 -7.31 -13.94
CA GLN A 54 14.62 -7.70 -15.17
C GLN A 54 13.33 -6.88 -15.38
N SER A 55 13.37 -5.96 -16.34
CA SER A 55 12.20 -5.16 -16.74
C SER A 55 11.17 -5.95 -17.56
N GLY A 56 9.94 -5.47 -17.58
CA GLY A 56 8.91 -5.97 -18.52
C GLY A 56 8.21 -7.26 -18.08
N LEU A 57 8.29 -7.60 -16.79
CA LEU A 57 7.62 -8.77 -16.21
C LEU A 57 6.12 -8.55 -15.93
N CYS A 58 5.64 -7.30 -16.07
CA CYS A 58 4.21 -6.94 -16.09
C CYS A 58 3.84 -6.35 -17.46
N PRO A 59 4.00 -7.11 -18.57
CA PRO A 59 3.98 -6.58 -19.92
C PRO A 59 2.65 -5.91 -20.31
N THR A 60 1.51 -6.44 -19.85
CA THR A 60 0.20 -5.93 -20.28
C THR A 60 -0.13 -4.55 -19.70
N GLN A 61 0.56 -4.14 -18.63
CA GLN A 61 0.28 -2.91 -17.89
C GLN A 61 1.47 -1.94 -17.87
N ARG A 62 2.54 -2.23 -18.60
CA ARG A 62 3.76 -1.41 -18.66
C ARG A 62 3.50 0.02 -19.14
N SER A 63 2.56 0.21 -20.06
CA SER A 63 2.14 1.54 -20.54
C SER A 63 1.54 2.43 -19.44
N ARG A 64 1.14 1.84 -18.31
CA ARG A 64 0.63 2.54 -17.11
C ARG A 64 1.73 2.76 -16.06
N GLY A 65 2.99 2.48 -16.38
CA GLY A 65 4.11 2.59 -15.45
C GLY A 65 4.17 1.47 -14.41
N VAL A 66 3.53 0.32 -14.68
CA VAL A 66 3.58 -0.87 -13.82
C VAL A 66 4.82 -1.68 -14.15
N GLU A 67 5.58 -2.06 -13.11
CA GLU A 67 6.74 -2.95 -13.20
C GLU A 67 6.71 -3.96 -12.04
N CYS A 68 7.60 -4.96 -12.11
CA CYS A 68 7.71 -5.97 -11.07
C CYS A 68 8.58 -5.48 -9.90
N CYS A 69 8.11 -5.72 -8.68
CA CYS A 69 8.71 -5.26 -7.44
C CYS A 69 8.77 -6.41 -6.42
N TYR A 70 9.86 -6.52 -5.67
CA TYR A 70 10.01 -7.49 -4.57
C TYR A 70 9.18 -7.11 -3.33
N GLY A 71 8.64 -5.90 -3.29
CA GLY A 71 7.85 -5.38 -2.16
C GLY A 71 6.51 -4.81 -2.59
N LEU A 72 5.68 -4.54 -1.58
CA LEU A 72 4.41 -3.83 -1.78
C LEU A 72 4.67 -2.34 -2.06
N SER A 73 3.73 -1.73 -2.78
CA SER A 73 3.68 -0.28 -2.97
C SER A 73 3.86 0.47 -1.64
N VAL A 74 4.67 1.52 -1.62
CA VAL A 74 4.83 2.40 -0.44
C VAL A 74 3.53 3.15 -0.09
N LYS A 75 2.58 3.21 -1.04
CA LYS A 75 1.25 3.77 -0.85
C LYS A 75 0.24 2.75 -0.31
N GLU A 76 0.58 1.46 -0.25
CA GLU A 76 -0.29 0.46 0.39
C GLU A 76 -0.14 0.53 1.91
N THR A 77 -1.11 1.19 2.53
CA THR A 77 -1.19 1.39 3.98
C THR A 77 -2.30 0.57 4.64
N ARG A 78 -3.02 -0.29 3.91
CA ARG A 78 -4.06 -1.14 4.49
C ARG A 78 -3.45 -2.42 5.04
N CYS A 79 -3.64 -2.67 6.32
CA CYS A 79 -3.15 -3.83 7.05
C CYS A 79 -3.48 -5.14 6.36
N GLY A 80 -4.74 -5.34 5.96
CA GLY A 80 -5.19 -6.58 5.32
C GLY A 80 -4.49 -6.84 3.97
N LYS A 81 -4.20 -5.78 3.21
CA LYS A 81 -3.49 -5.87 1.92
C LYS A 81 -1.99 -6.12 2.08
N ARG A 82 -1.46 -5.93 3.29
CA ARG A 82 -0.09 -6.28 3.67
C ARG A 82 0.03 -7.66 4.32
N GLY A 83 -1.05 -8.45 4.34
CA GLY A 83 -1.07 -9.76 5.00
C GLY A 83 -1.11 -9.68 6.53
N GLY A 84 -1.54 -8.55 7.09
CA GLY A 84 -1.72 -8.38 8.52
C GLY A 84 -3.18 -8.48 8.96
N THR A 85 -3.36 -8.45 10.27
CA THR A 85 -4.67 -8.29 10.91
C THR A 85 -4.65 -7.14 11.92
N CYS A 86 -5.80 -6.47 12.07
CA CYS A 86 -5.97 -5.46 13.11
C CYS A 86 -6.34 -6.16 14.42
N ILE A 87 -5.44 -6.12 15.41
CA ILE A 87 -5.64 -6.65 16.76
C ILE A 87 -5.79 -5.50 17.77
N PRO A 88 -6.44 -5.71 18.93
CA PRO A 88 -6.44 -4.75 20.03
C PRO A 88 -5.03 -4.25 20.37
N ALA A 89 -4.91 -2.99 20.77
CA ALA A 89 -3.62 -2.36 21.04
C ALA A 89 -2.83 -3.05 22.16
N GLU A 90 -3.53 -3.64 23.12
CA GLU A 90 -3.00 -4.35 24.28
C GLU A 90 -2.60 -5.80 23.96
N GLU A 91 -3.13 -6.37 22.88
CA GLU A 91 -2.82 -7.74 22.48
C GLU A 91 -1.37 -7.86 22.01
N PHE A 92 -0.70 -8.96 22.35
CA PHE A 92 0.71 -9.14 22.01
C PHE A 92 0.92 -9.22 20.49
N CYS A 93 1.85 -8.41 19.99
CA CYS A 93 2.42 -8.55 18.66
C CYS A 93 3.90 -8.18 18.76
N TYR A 94 4.77 -9.01 18.19
CA TYR A 94 6.19 -8.73 18.19
C TYR A 94 6.46 -7.39 17.48
N HIS A 95 7.23 -6.50 18.11
CA HIS A 95 7.37 -5.11 17.67
C HIS A 95 7.81 -4.94 16.21
N LYS A 96 8.61 -5.88 15.66
CA LYS A 96 9.03 -5.82 14.23
C LYS A 96 7.91 -6.17 13.24
N LEU A 97 6.83 -6.81 13.71
CA LEU A 97 5.65 -7.14 12.91
C LEU A 97 4.58 -6.05 12.98
N ILE A 98 4.77 -5.02 13.82
CA ILE A 98 3.80 -3.94 13.94
C ILE A 98 3.97 -2.96 12.78
N PHE A 99 2.91 -2.79 12.00
CA PHE A 99 2.87 -1.78 10.94
C PHE A 99 2.12 -0.52 11.40
N HIS A 100 2.87 0.47 11.87
CA HIS A 100 2.31 1.69 12.45
C HIS A 100 1.59 2.63 11.47
N LYS A 101 1.79 2.46 10.15
CA LYS A 101 1.16 3.30 9.13
C LYS A 101 -0.18 2.75 8.65
N ALA A 102 -0.75 1.77 9.36
CA ALA A 102 -2.04 1.19 8.99
C ALA A 102 -3.16 2.24 9.01
N THR A 103 -3.90 2.36 7.91
CA THR A 103 -5.01 3.33 7.78
C THR A 103 -6.39 2.70 7.88
N ASP A 104 -6.46 1.38 7.93
CA ASP A 104 -7.69 0.58 7.98
C ASP A 104 -7.95 -0.06 9.36
N CYS A 105 -7.02 0.09 10.32
CA CYS A 105 -7.28 -0.29 11.71
C CYS A 105 -8.05 0.82 12.43
N GLY A 106 -9.13 0.44 13.11
CA GLY A 106 -9.93 1.36 13.92
C GLY A 106 -9.19 1.86 15.16
N TYR A 107 -9.82 2.81 15.86
CA TYR A 107 -9.30 3.31 17.13
C TYR A 107 -9.18 2.18 18.16
N GLY A 108 -8.06 2.11 18.88
CA GLY A 108 -7.77 1.04 19.83
C GLY A 108 -7.22 -0.25 19.21
N PHE A 109 -6.96 -0.27 17.89
CA PHE A 109 -6.37 -1.41 17.19
C PHE A 109 -5.02 -1.04 16.58
N LYS A 110 -4.16 -2.05 16.41
CA LYS A 110 -2.88 -1.96 15.70
C LYS A 110 -2.80 -3.05 14.63
N CYS A 111 -2.06 -2.78 13.56
CA CYS A 111 -1.79 -3.78 12.53
C CYS A 111 -0.62 -4.68 12.94
N CYS A 112 -0.87 -5.99 13.00
CA CYS A 112 0.16 -7.01 13.17
C CYS A 112 0.29 -7.81 11.86
N ILE A 113 1.48 -7.81 11.25
CA ILE A 113 1.75 -8.58 10.03
C ILE A 113 1.96 -10.06 10.41
N LEU A 114 1.20 -10.96 9.79
CA LEU A 114 1.14 -12.38 10.15
C LEU A 114 1.75 -13.34 9.10
N VAL A 115 2.25 -12.79 7.99
CA VAL A 115 2.84 -13.52 6.86
C VAL A 115 4.36 -13.56 6.93
#